data_AF-A0A1R2CF61-F1
#
_entry.id   AF-A0A1R2CF61-F1
#
_cell.length_a   1.000
_cell.length_b   1.000
_cell.length_c   1.000
_cell.angle_alpha   90.00
_cell.angle_beta   90.00
_cell.angle_gamma   90.00
#
_symmetry.space_group_name_H-M   'P 1'
#
loop_
_entity.id
_entity.type
_entity.pdbx_description
1 polymer ?
#
loop_
_entity_poly.entity_id
_entity_poly.type
_entity_poly.pdbx_seq_one_letter_code
_entity_poly.pdbx_strand_id
1 'polypeptide(L)'
;MDSNKETVESPKTEELDCFIDDIIVYQEAKNTYEDELPHKRQKPNFSDINSSIPRIIPLLLAINRLNEDPKNWWMSEKLDGVRCYWNGKCLISRQGNTYTAPHFFISNLPDSVSLDGELWLGRKMFQECVSIARCTDNGKNDMNRWYRMRYMIFDAPSLNIPFEERVDYIKSLIRRTNNPYIKLVEQILCTGEKHMLEELARIEELGGEGLMLRKPKSLYENKRSKTLLKVKSFRDAEAVIIGYEDGKGKYEGLIGALKVRNLNGKEFKIGSGFTDAERLSPPEIGSMITYKYQELSKDGIPRFPTFFRKKIDI
;
A
#
# COMPACT_ATOMS: atom_id res chain seq x y z
N MET A 1 -33.66 50.81 62.99
CA MET A 1 -32.83 50.28 64.08
C MET A 1 -33.09 48.79 64.16
N ASP A 2 -32.00 48.03 64.19
CA ASP A 2 -31.83 46.66 64.67
C ASP A 2 -32.45 45.44 63.95
N SER A 3 -31.59 44.82 63.12
CA SER A 3 -30.84 43.57 63.37
C SER A 3 -31.56 42.24 63.72
N ASN A 4 -31.30 41.25 62.83
CA ASN A 4 -31.05 39.81 63.03
C ASN A 4 -31.84 38.99 64.08
N LYS A 5 -32.48 37.90 63.62
CA LYS A 5 -31.94 36.51 63.77
C LYS A 5 -32.82 35.44 63.10
N GLU A 6 -32.12 34.41 62.64
CA GLU A 6 -32.58 33.17 62.00
C GLU A 6 -33.55 32.34 62.85
N THR A 7 -34.38 31.54 62.20
CA THR A 7 -34.42 30.09 62.50
C THR A 7 -35.02 29.31 61.33
N VAL A 8 -34.38 28.18 61.06
CA VAL A 8 -34.63 27.20 60.00
C VAL A 8 -35.64 26.18 60.51
N GLU A 9 -36.67 25.88 59.72
CA GLU A 9 -37.47 24.65 59.85
C GLU A 9 -37.65 24.00 58.47
N SER A 10 -37.42 22.69 58.46
CA SER A 10 -37.36 21.78 57.32
C SER A 10 -38.74 21.28 56.87
N PRO A 11 -38.84 20.81 55.62
CA PRO A 11 -39.75 19.70 55.35
C PRO A 11 -39.07 18.52 54.65
N LYS A 12 -39.18 17.39 55.35
CA LYS A 12 -39.67 16.09 54.89
C LYS A 12 -38.94 15.37 53.75
N THR A 13 -38.22 14.36 54.20
CA THR A 13 -37.97 13.04 53.61
C THR A 13 -39.18 12.44 52.89
N GLU A 14 -38.98 12.03 51.64
CA GLU A 14 -39.49 10.78 51.05
C GLU A 14 -38.79 10.56 49.70
N GLU A 15 -38.50 9.28 49.40
CA GLU A 15 -37.87 8.74 48.18
C GLU A 15 -36.33 8.79 48.07
N LEU A 16 -35.67 7.92 48.84
CA LEU A 16 -34.33 7.43 48.55
C LEU A 16 -34.30 5.90 48.66
N ASP A 17 -35.00 5.20 47.75
CA ASP A 17 -34.99 3.74 47.65
C ASP A 17 -35.27 3.28 46.20
N CYS A 18 -34.34 3.57 45.27
CA CYS A 18 -34.29 2.88 43.97
C CYS A 18 -32.95 2.95 43.19
N PHE A 19 -31.82 3.36 43.78
CA PHE A 19 -30.57 3.56 43.02
C PHE A 19 -29.30 2.88 43.59
N ILE A 20 -29.43 1.85 44.44
CA ILE A 20 -28.27 1.13 44.99
C ILE A 20 -28.12 -0.32 44.45
N ASP A 21 -29.11 -0.87 43.75
CA ASP A 21 -29.04 -2.28 43.30
C ASP A 21 -28.35 -2.50 41.94
N ASP A 22 -28.06 -1.45 41.16
CA ASP A 22 -27.36 -1.59 39.86
C ASP A 22 -25.84 -1.44 39.92
N ILE A 23 -25.26 -1.16 41.09
CA ILE A 23 -23.81 -0.99 41.25
C ILE A 23 -23.10 -2.29 41.69
N ILE A 24 -23.83 -3.28 42.24
CA ILE A 24 -23.22 -4.52 42.77
C ILE A 24 -23.08 -5.62 41.70
N VAL A 25 -23.90 -5.62 40.64
CA VAL A 25 -23.84 -6.66 39.59
C VAL A 25 -22.64 -6.50 38.63
N TYR A 26 -22.04 -5.31 38.55
CA TYR A 26 -20.91 -5.06 37.64
C TYR A 26 -19.51 -5.33 38.23
N GLN A 27 -19.40 -5.72 39.51
CA GLN A 27 -18.11 -6.01 40.15
C GLN A 27 -17.83 -7.51 40.36
N GLU A 28 -18.84 -8.39 40.27
CA GLU A 28 -18.64 -9.83 40.49
C GLU A 28 -18.39 -10.66 39.21
N ALA A 29 -18.62 -10.11 38.01
CA ALA A 29 -18.31 -10.80 36.75
C ALA A 29 -16.82 -10.72 36.33
N LYS A 30 -15.94 -10.16 37.17
CA LYS A 30 -14.50 -9.97 36.89
C LYS A 30 -13.57 -11.04 37.49
N ASN A 31 -14.07 -12.03 38.22
CA ASN A 31 -13.22 -12.93 39.02
C ASN A 31 -13.34 -14.44 38.73
N THR A 32 -13.79 -14.85 37.56
CA THR A 32 -13.75 -16.28 37.17
C THR A 32 -13.49 -16.44 35.68
N TYR A 33 -12.25 -16.22 35.23
CA TYR A 33 -11.63 -16.84 34.04
C TYR A 33 -10.11 -16.59 34.03
N GLU A 34 -9.48 -16.56 35.21
CA GLU A 34 -8.03 -16.70 35.37
C GLU A 34 -7.76 -18.10 35.92
N ASP A 35 -7.76 -19.09 35.04
CA ASP A 35 -6.84 -20.24 35.11
C ASP A 35 -6.94 -21.05 33.82
N GLU A 36 -5.78 -21.53 33.36
CA GLU A 36 -5.51 -22.25 32.09
C GLU A 36 -5.17 -21.40 30.85
N LEU A 37 -4.01 -20.73 30.88
CA LEU A 37 -3.28 -20.35 29.66
C LEU A 37 -1.82 -20.87 29.72
N PRO A 38 -1.34 -21.58 28.68
CA PRO A 38 0.00 -22.15 28.67
C PRO A 38 1.07 -21.07 28.41
N HIS A 39 2.06 -21.04 29.32
CA HIS A 39 3.39 -20.41 29.26
C HIS A 39 3.55 -18.99 28.65
N LYS A 40 3.90 -18.04 29.54
CA LYS A 40 4.53 -16.72 29.33
C LYS A 40 5.18 -16.54 27.94
N ARG A 41 4.53 -15.80 27.04
CA ARG A 41 5.24 -15.08 25.96
C ARG A 41 5.85 -13.82 26.57
N GLN A 42 7.18 -13.72 26.55
CA GLN A 42 7.89 -12.50 26.93
C GLN A 42 7.47 -11.35 26.01
N LYS A 43 7.14 -10.19 26.60
CA LYS A 43 6.91 -8.95 25.84
C LYS A 43 8.25 -8.56 25.19
N PRO A 44 8.29 -8.25 23.87
CA PRO A 44 9.54 -7.83 23.24
C PRO A 44 9.98 -6.49 23.82
N ASN A 45 11.21 -6.47 24.36
CA ASN A 45 11.87 -5.27 24.87
C ASN A 45 12.51 -4.53 23.68
N PHE A 46 11.97 -3.36 23.33
CA PHE A 46 12.42 -2.58 22.16
C PHE A 46 13.54 -1.57 22.50
N SER A 47 14.33 -1.80 23.56
CA SER A 47 15.25 -0.79 24.09
C SER A 47 16.56 -0.58 23.33
N ASP A 48 16.92 -1.42 22.35
CA ASP A 48 18.28 -1.35 21.76
C ASP A 48 18.28 -1.56 20.24
N ILE A 49 17.77 -0.57 19.48
CA ILE A 49 17.94 -0.53 18.01
C ILE A 49 18.83 0.67 17.66
N ASN A 50 20.13 0.47 17.83
CA ASN A 50 21.15 1.32 17.21
C ASN A 50 21.45 0.77 15.80
N SER A 51 20.77 1.28 14.79
CA SER A 51 21.17 1.06 13.39
C SER A 51 21.27 2.41 12.67
N SER A 52 22.47 2.77 12.23
CA SER A 52 22.67 3.91 11.34
C SER A 52 21.91 3.68 10.03
N ILE A 53 21.00 4.59 9.69
CA ILE A 53 20.10 4.44 8.54
C ILE A 53 20.89 4.74 7.25
N PRO A 54 21.05 3.77 6.32
CA PRO A 54 21.78 3.98 5.08
C PRO A 54 21.13 5.04 4.18
N ARG A 55 21.94 5.83 3.46
CA ARG A 55 21.48 6.86 2.51
C ARG A 55 20.68 6.30 1.32
N ILE A 56 20.93 5.05 0.94
CA ILE A 56 20.17 4.30 -0.09
C ILE A 56 20.03 2.87 0.43
N ILE A 57 18.82 2.48 0.84
CA ILE A 57 18.49 1.08 1.11
C ILE A 57 17.92 0.49 -0.19
N PRO A 58 18.52 -0.59 -0.74
CA PRO A 58 17.85 -1.31 -1.81
C PRO A 58 16.54 -1.88 -1.27
N LEU A 59 15.41 -1.36 -1.75
CA LEU A 59 14.11 -1.69 -1.16
C LEU A 59 13.61 -3.08 -1.57
N LEU A 60 12.72 -3.67 -0.75
CA LEU A 60 12.05 -4.91 -1.07
C LEU A 60 11.15 -4.74 -2.30
N LEU A 61 11.35 -5.60 -3.32
CA LEU A 61 10.60 -5.55 -4.57
C LEU A 61 9.76 -6.80 -4.78
N ALA A 62 8.49 -6.60 -5.15
CA ALA A 62 7.57 -7.70 -5.41
C ALA A 62 7.84 -8.42 -6.73
N ILE A 63 7.47 -9.70 -6.81
CA ILE A 63 7.37 -10.47 -8.05
C ILE A 63 5.91 -10.76 -8.40
N ASN A 64 5.63 -11.11 -9.66
CA ASN A 64 4.30 -11.62 -10.02
C ASN A 64 4.06 -12.97 -9.34
N ARG A 65 2.84 -13.20 -8.82
CA ARG A 65 2.43 -14.53 -8.34
C ARG A 65 2.45 -15.54 -9.50
N LEU A 66 2.94 -16.75 -9.23
CA LEU A 66 3.04 -17.88 -10.18
C LEU A 66 2.05 -19.01 -9.83
N ASN A 67 0.81 -18.65 -9.44
CA ASN A 67 -0.32 -19.54 -9.14
C ASN A 67 -0.23 -20.44 -7.89
N GLU A 68 0.71 -20.22 -6.97
CA GLU A 68 0.73 -20.91 -5.66
C GLU A 68 -0.43 -20.44 -4.77
N ASP A 69 -1.13 -21.35 -4.06
CA ASP A 69 -2.21 -20.99 -3.13
C ASP A 69 -1.69 -20.02 -2.04
N PRO A 70 -2.23 -18.79 -1.95
CA PRO A 70 -1.75 -17.78 -1.00
C PRO A 70 -2.30 -17.99 0.41
N LYS A 71 -2.88 -19.15 0.73
CA LYS A 71 -3.38 -19.46 2.07
C LYS A 71 -2.36 -19.11 3.16
N ASN A 72 -2.83 -18.44 4.21
CA ASN A 72 -2.08 -17.87 5.31
C ASN A 72 -1.18 -16.68 4.97
N TRP A 73 -1.07 -16.23 3.72
CA TRP A 73 -0.33 -15.00 3.42
C TRP A 73 -1.11 -13.77 3.88
N TRP A 74 -0.38 -12.71 4.22
CA TRP A 74 -0.99 -11.41 4.45
C TRP A 74 -1.30 -10.73 3.12
N MET A 75 -2.46 -10.11 3.02
CA MET A 75 -2.99 -9.48 1.82
C MET A 75 -3.30 -8.03 2.10
N SER A 76 -2.93 -7.14 1.19
CA SER A 76 -3.26 -5.72 1.28
C SER A 76 -3.57 -5.15 -0.10
N GLU A 77 -4.29 -4.02 -0.17
CA GLU A 77 -4.45 -3.28 -1.42
C GLU A 77 -3.08 -2.89 -1.98
N LYS A 78 -2.89 -3.08 -3.28
CA LYS A 78 -1.79 -2.48 -4.02
C LYS A 78 -2.16 -1.04 -4.35
N LEU A 79 -1.48 -0.10 -3.71
CA LEU A 79 -1.70 1.33 -3.92
C LEU A 79 -0.97 1.83 -5.18
N ASP A 80 -1.68 2.60 -6.02
CA ASP A 80 -1.12 3.28 -7.20
C ASP A 80 -0.74 4.74 -6.85
N GLY A 81 0.33 4.88 -6.07
CA GLY A 81 0.85 6.17 -5.61
C GLY A 81 2.30 6.41 -6.05
N VAL A 82 3.07 7.11 -5.21
CA VAL A 82 4.52 7.20 -5.39
C VAL A 82 5.24 6.63 -4.19
N ARG A 83 6.04 5.58 -4.41
CA ARG A 83 6.81 4.92 -3.34
C ARG A 83 7.70 5.89 -2.57
N CYS A 84 7.64 5.76 -1.25
CA CYS A 84 8.24 6.70 -0.33
C CYS A 84 8.87 5.97 0.87
N TYR A 85 10.14 6.26 1.10
CA TYR A 85 10.94 5.70 2.16
C TYR A 85 11.31 6.78 3.18
N TRP A 86 10.93 6.61 4.43
CA TRP A 86 11.37 7.46 5.53
C TRP A 86 12.67 6.91 6.12
N ASN A 87 13.71 7.74 6.13
CA ASN A 87 15.04 7.35 6.62
C ASN A 87 15.33 7.82 8.07
N GLY A 88 14.31 8.17 8.84
CA GLY A 88 14.48 8.80 10.16
C GLY A 88 14.57 10.34 10.13
N LYS A 89 14.72 10.96 8.95
CA LYS A 89 14.89 12.41 8.81
C LYS A 89 14.07 13.04 7.70
N CYS A 90 14.03 12.39 6.54
CA CYS A 90 13.31 12.87 5.37
C CYS A 90 12.67 11.72 4.59
N LEU A 91 11.74 12.09 3.72
CA LEU A 91 11.09 11.18 2.78
C LEU A 91 11.92 11.10 1.50
N ILE A 92 12.19 9.87 1.04
CA ILE A 92 13.04 9.57 -0.10
C ILE A 92 12.27 8.75 -1.14
N SER A 93 12.42 9.10 -2.41
CA SER A 93 11.84 8.37 -3.53
C SER A 93 12.54 7.04 -3.78
N ARG A 94 11.91 6.18 -4.60
CA ARG A 94 12.53 4.95 -5.10
C ARG A 94 13.91 5.17 -5.75
N GLN A 95 14.10 6.30 -6.44
CA GLN A 95 15.36 6.65 -7.12
C GLN A 95 16.38 7.35 -6.19
N GLY A 96 16.06 7.56 -4.91
CA GLY A 96 16.95 8.21 -3.96
C GLY A 96 16.79 9.74 -3.87
N ASN A 97 15.79 10.32 -4.53
CA ASN A 97 15.56 11.77 -4.46
C ASN A 97 14.80 12.12 -3.18
N THR A 98 15.19 13.20 -2.51
CA THR A 98 14.46 13.67 -1.33
C THR A 98 13.18 14.39 -1.75
N TYR A 99 12.06 14.05 -1.12
CA TYR A 99 10.82 14.80 -1.26
C TYR A 99 10.86 16.06 -0.37
N THR A 100 10.38 17.17 -0.92
CA THR A 100 10.22 18.46 -0.22
C THR A 100 8.95 18.50 0.64
N ALA A 101 8.67 17.44 1.40
CA ALA A 101 7.44 17.34 2.19
C ALA A 101 7.38 18.44 3.28
N PRO A 102 6.25 19.15 3.45
CA PRO A 102 6.09 20.15 4.50
C PRO A 102 6.28 19.57 5.90
N HIS A 103 6.76 20.39 6.83
CA HIS A 103 7.03 19.95 8.21
C HIS A 103 5.81 19.30 8.90
N PHE A 104 4.60 19.85 8.69
CA PHE A 104 3.39 19.27 9.28
C PHE A 104 3.17 17.81 8.86
N PHE A 105 3.57 17.45 7.62
CA PHE A 105 3.31 16.14 7.04
C PHE A 105 4.18 15.07 7.70
N ILE A 106 5.45 15.39 7.95
CA ILE A 106 6.44 14.47 8.54
C ILE A 106 6.58 14.62 10.06
N SER A 107 5.85 15.55 10.67
CA SER A 107 5.91 15.80 12.11
C SER A 107 5.67 14.53 12.93
N ASN A 108 6.41 14.38 14.02
CA ASN A 108 6.34 13.26 14.96
C ASN A 108 6.67 11.87 14.38
N LEU A 109 7.22 11.79 13.17
CA LEU A 109 7.84 10.56 12.69
C LEU A 109 9.12 10.28 13.48
N PRO A 110 9.40 9.01 13.82
CA PRO A 110 10.55 8.64 14.64
C PRO A 110 11.84 8.72 13.83
N ASP A 111 12.95 9.04 14.48
CA ASP A 111 14.29 9.05 13.85
C ASP A 111 15.03 7.71 13.99
N SER A 112 14.56 6.82 14.86
CA SER A 112 15.20 5.54 15.21
C SER A 112 14.82 4.37 14.31
N VAL A 113 13.83 4.53 13.43
CA VAL A 113 13.31 3.45 12.58
C VAL A 113 13.01 3.97 11.18
N SER A 114 13.31 3.15 10.18
CA SER A 114 12.92 3.44 8.81
C SER A 114 11.55 2.87 8.48
N LEU A 115 10.83 3.56 7.60
CA LEU A 115 9.48 3.18 7.17
C LEU A 115 9.45 3.12 5.64
N ASP A 116 8.76 2.13 5.11
CA ASP A 116 8.51 1.99 3.68
C ASP A 116 7.00 2.03 3.42
N GLY A 117 6.63 2.82 2.43
CA GLY A 117 5.23 3.15 2.18
C GLY A 117 5.02 3.78 0.81
N GLU A 118 3.81 4.28 0.62
CA GLU A 118 3.37 4.95 -0.60
C GLU A 118 2.81 6.33 -0.25
N LEU A 119 3.22 7.38 -0.96
CA LEU A 119 2.49 8.65 -0.98
C LEU A 119 1.24 8.47 -1.86
N TRP A 120 0.06 8.66 -1.27
CA TRP A 120 -1.20 8.27 -1.89
C TRP A 120 -2.31 9.30 -1.62
N LEU A 121 -3.07 9.64 -2.65
CA LEU A 121 -4.22 10.56 -2.59
C LEU A 121 -5.58 9.86 -2.68
N GLY A 122 -5.59 8.60 -3.12
CA GLY A 122 -6.80 7.92 -3.52
C GLY A 122 -6.60 7.09 -4.77
N ARG A 123 -7.59 6.26 -5.07
CA ARG A 123 -7.62 5.44 -6.28
C ARG A 123 -7.72 6.31 -7.53
N LYS A 124 -7.05 5.91 -8.62
CA LYS A 124 -7.00 6.64 -9.91
C LYS A 124 -6.39 8.05 -9.82
N MET A 125 -5.64 8.36 -8.76
CA MET A 125 -5.03 9.68 -8.53
C MET A 125 -3.51 9.70 -8.71
N PHE A 126 -2.93 8.68 -9.34
CA PHE A 126 -1.48 8.55 -9.54
C PHE A 126 -0.82 9.80 -10.14
N GLN A 127 -1.40 10.36 -11.22
CA GLN A 127 -0.84 11.54 -11.88
C GLN A 127 -0.80 12.76 -10.95
N GLU A 128 -1.83 12.93 -10.12
CA GLU A 128 -1.87 14.00 -9.12
C GLU A 128 -0.85 13.74 -8.00
N CYS A 129 -0.69 12.49 -7.55
CA CYS A 129 0.33 12.11 -6.57
C CYS A 129 1.74 12.47 -7.07
N VAL A 130 2.05 12.10 -8.32
CA VAL A 130 3.33 12.44 -8.97
C VAL A 130 3.52 13.95 -9.06
N SER A 131 2.48 14.69 -9.42
CA SER A 131 2.54 16.15 -9.53
C SER A 131 2.87 16.81 -8.18
N ILE A 132 2.23 16.39 -7.09
CA ILE A 132 2.51 16.94 -5.75
C ILE A 132 3.91 16.53 -5.29
N ALA A 133 4.24 15.24 -5.40
CA ALA A 133 5.50 14.70 -4.89
C ALA A 133 6.74 15.27 -5.60
N ARG A 134 6.62 15.70 -6.87
CA ARG A 134 7.71 16.32 -7.63
C ARG A 134 7.80 17.85 -7.46
N CYS A 135 6.82 18.49 -6.81
CA CYS A 135 6.85 19.92 -6.69
C CYS A 135 7.93 20.36 -5.68
N THR A 136 8.87 21.18 -6.14
CA THR A 136 9.96 21.70 -5.32
C THR A 136 9.62 23.01 -4.62
N ASP A 137 8.60 23.71 -5.12
CA ASP A 137 8.16 24.99 -4.57
C ASP A 137 7.12 24.74 -3.48
N ASN A 138 7.55 24.78 -2.21
CA ASN A 138 6.68 24.74 -1.04
C ASN A 138 5.88 26.04 -0.85
N GLY A 139 5.37 26.63 -1.94
CA GLY A 139 4.49 27.78 -1.92
C GLY A 139 3.11 27.44 -1.32
N LYS A 140 2.31 28.47 -1.01
CA LYS A 140 0.99 28.31 -0.37
C LYS A 140 0.05 27.34 -1.13
N ASN A 141 0.14 27.31 -2.47
CA ASN A 141 -0.71 26.45 -3.30
C ASN A 141 -0.38 24.96 -3.18
N ASP A 142 0.89 24.58 -3.03
CA ASP A 142 1.27 23.17 -2.89
C ASP A 142 1.12 22.66 -1.46
N MET A 143 1.25 23.55 -0.46
CA MET A 143 0.99 23.20 0.94
C MET A 143 -0.45 22.69 1.14
N ASN A 144 -1.43 23.31 0.46
CA ASN A 144 -2.82 22.85 0.49
C ASN A 144 -3.02 21.47 -0.14
N ARG A 145 -2.23 21.12 -1.16
CA ARG A 145 -2.30 19.82 -1.83
C ARG A 145 -1.74 18.70 -0.95
N TRP A 146 -0.72 18.99 -0.15
CA TRP A 146 -0.17 18.04 0.83
C TRP A 146 -1.16 17.65 1.93
N TYR A 147 -2.14 18.48 2.29
CA TYR A 147 -3.19 18.09 3.25
C TYR A 147 -4.07 16.91 2.78
N ARG A 148 -4.17 16.72 1.45
CA ARG A 148 -4.89 15.58 0.86
C ARG A 148 -4.02 14.33 0.82
N MET A 149 -2.71 14.48 0.79
CA MET A 149 -1.75 13.36 0.71
C MET A 149 -1.81 12.51 1.99
N ARG A 150 -1.58 11.21 1.84
CA ARG A 150 -1.32 10.29 2.95
C ARG A 150 0.00 9.55 2.70
N TYR A 151 0.77 9.33 3.75
CA TYR A 151 1.86 8.37 3.73
C TYR A 151 1.35 7.03 4.25
N MET A 152 1.11 6.12 3.32
CA MET A 152 0.54 4.80 3.55
C MET A 152 1.68 3.80 3.76
N ILE A 153 2.07 3.60 5.02
CA ILE A 153 3.16 2.71 5.43
C ILE A 153 2.72 1.25 5.29
N PHE A 154 3.58 0.39 4.75
CA PHE A 154 3.35 -1.05 4.68
C PHE A 154 4.50 -1.88 5.26
N ASP A 155 5.65 -1.30 5.59
CA ASP A 155 6.77 -2.03 6.21
C ASP A 155 7.74 -1.11 7.00
N ALA A 156 8.63 -1.72 7.79
CA ALA A 156 9.66 -1.05 8.58
C ALA A 156 11.05 -1.67 8.33
N PRO A 157 11.78 -1.24 7.28
CA PRO A 157 12.95 -1.95 6.76
C PRO A 157 14.12 -2.12 7.73
N SER A 158 14.31 -1.21 8.69
CA SER A 158 15.42 -1.29 9.66
C SER A 158 15.17 -2.32 10.78
N LEU A 159 13.94 -2.84 10.93
CA LEU A 159 13.62 -3.83 11.95
C LEU A 159 13.90 -5.24 11.42
N ASN A 160 14.90 -5.92 11.99
CA ASN A 160 15.23 -7.30 11.63
C ASN A 160 14.39 -8.33 12.41
N ILE A 161 13.07 -8.21 12.30
CA ILE A 161 12.08 -9.07 12.97
C ILE A 161 11.02 -9.55 11.97
N PRO A 162 10.24 -10.60 12.27
CA PRO A 162 9.14 -11.08 11.43
C PRO A 162 8.14 -10.00 11.00
N PHE A 163 7.52 -10.15 9.83
CA PHE A 163 6.62 -9.15 9.23
C PHE A 163 5.47 -8.73 10.18
N GLU A 164 4.85 -9.69 10.86
CA GLU A 164 3.77 -9.46 11.80
C GLU A 164 4.20 -8.53 12.95
N GLU A 165 5.39 -8.77 13.49
CA GLU A 165 5.97 -7.93 14.56
C GLU A 165 6.30 -6.52 14.05
N ARG A 166 6.75 -6.39 12.79
CA ARG A 166 6.95 -5.07 12.16
C ARG A 166 5.63 -4.32 11.99
N VAL A 167 4.57 -5.01 11.57
CA VAL A 167 3.23 -4.42 11.44
C VAL A 167 2.71 -3.95 12.79
N ASP A 168 2.85 -4.75 13.86
CA ASP A 168 2.40 -4.38 15.20
C ASP A 168 3.23 -3.24 15.81
N TYR A 169 4.52 -3.18 15.50
CA TYR A 169 5.36 -2.03 15.80
C TYR A 169 4.83 -0.77 15.10
N ILE A 170 4.53 -0.83 13.80
CA ILE A 170 4.00 0.31 13.03
C ILE A 170 2.64 0.76 13.58
N LYS A 171 1.73 -0.16 13.93
CA LYS A 171 0.45 0.18 14.58
C LYS A 171 0.67 0.99 15.86
N SER A 172 1.60 0.54 16.69
CA SER A 172 1.93 1.20 17.96
C SER A 172 2.58 2.56 17.72
N LEU A 173 3.46 2.65 16.73
CA LEU A 173 4.09 3.89 16.30
C LEU A 173 3.06 4.93 15.85
N ILE A 174 2.16 4.58 14.95
CA ILE A 174 1.15 5.51 14.40
C ILE A 174 0.24 6.05 15.49
N ARG A 175 -0.16 5.21 16.46
CA ARG A 175 -0.94 5.65 17.63
C ARG A 175 -0.21 6.70 18.46
N ARG A 176 1.10 6.53 18.69
CA ARG A 176 1.94 7.49 19.43
C ARG A 176 2.22 8.76 18.66
N THR A 177 2.57 8.63 17.37
CA THR A 177 2.86 9.74 16.47
C THR A 177 1.64 10.67 16.31
N ASN A 178 0.42 10.11 16.37
CA ASN A 178 -0.86 10.82 16.28
C ASN A 178 -0.90 11.86 15.14
N ASN A 179 -0.34 11.48 13.98
CA ASN A 179 -0.29 12.32 12.79
C ASN A 179 -1.35 11.82 11.80
N PRO A 180 -2.34 12.65 11.42
CA PRO A 180 -3.45 12.23 10.57
C PRO A 180 -3.04 11.89 9.13
N TYR A 181 -1.86 12.32 8.70
CA TYR A 181 -1.32 12.07 7.36
C TYR A 181 -0.61 10.72 7.23
N ILE A 182 -0.31 10.07 8.36
CA ILE A 182 0.43 8.81 8.41
C ILE A 182 -0.54 7.68 8.72
N LYS A 183 -0.60 6.66 7.86
CA LYS A 183 -1.51 5.52 8.00
C LYS A 183 -0.77 4.22 7.71
N LEU A 184 -1.21 3.14 8.36
CA LEU A 184 -0.78 1.79 8.02
C LEU A 184 -1.74 1.24 6.96
N VAL A 185 -1.19 0.62 5.93
CA VAL A 185 -1.96 -0.14 4.96
C VAL A 185 -2.54 -1.37 5.64
N GLU A 186 -3.86 -1.53 5.54
CA GLU A 186 -4.58 -2.67 6.13
C GLU A 186 -4.02 -4.01 5.63
N GLN A 187 -3.88 -4.96 6.55
CA GLN A 187 -3.37 -6.31 6.30
C GLN A 187 -4.45 -7.32 6.70
N ILE A 188 -4.86 -8.15 5.76
CA ILE A 188 -5.90 -9.17 5.93
C ILE A 188 -5.25 -10.55 5.74
N LEU A 189 -5.58 -11.52 6.59
CA LEU A 189 -5.09 -12.88 6.42
C LEU A 189 -5.84 -13.57 5.27
N CYS A 190 -5.11 -13.99 4.24
CA CYS A 190 -5.67 -14.72 3.12
C CYS A 190 -6.01 -16.16 3.53
N THR A 191 -7.26 -16.57 3.31
CA THR A 191 -7.76 -17.91 3.68
C THR A 191 -7.63 -18.92 2.53
N GLY A 192 -7.19 -18.46 1.35
CA GLY A 192 -6.91 -19.26 0.17
C GLY A 192 -7.23 -18.50 -1.12
N GLU A 193 -7.03 -19.16 -2.26
CA GLU A 193 -7.20 -18.57 -3.59
C GLU A 193 -8.57 -17.89 -3.81
N LYS A 194 -9.68 -18.52 -3.39
CA LYS A 194 -11.03 -17.95 -3.54
C LYS A 194 -11.15 -16.58 -2.84
N HIS A 195 -10.74 -16.49 -1.58
CA HIS A 195 -10.78 -15.23 -0.82
C HIS A 195 -9.90 -14.15 -1.48
N MET A 196 -8.71 -14.52 -1.95
CA MET A 196 -7.86 -13.57 -2.68
C MET A 196 -8.52 -13.08 -3.98
N LEU A 197 -9.18 -13.94 -4.75
CA LEU A 197 -9.85 -13.54 -6.00
C LEU A 197 -11.07 -12.65 -5.72
N GLU A 198 -11.86 -12.95 -4.69
CA GLU A 198 -12.99 -12.12 -4.24
C GLU A 198 -12.51 -10.73 -3.78
N GLU A 199 -11.44 -10.68 -2.99
CA GLU A 199 -10.87 -9.42 -2.55
C GLU A 199 -10.24 -8.62 -3.71
N LEU A 200 -9.59 -9.30 -4.67
CA LEU A 200 -9.06 -8.66 -5.88
C LEU A 200 -10.19 -7.99 -6.66
N ALA A 201 -11.28 -8.73 -6.92
CA ALA A 201 -12.44 -8.21 -7.63
C ALA A 201 -13.06 -7.01 -6.90
N ARG A 202 -13.23 -7.11 -5.58
CA ARG A 202 -13.75 -6.02 -4.75
C ARG A 202 -12.87 -4.76 -4.83
N ILE A 203 -11.55 -4.91 -4.69
CA ILE A 203 -10.61 -3.80 -4.79
C ILE A 203 -10.65 -3.16 -6.19
N GLU A 204 -10.68 -3.97 -7.25
CA GLU A 204 -10.75 -3.49 -8.63
C GLU A 204 -12.08 -2.77 -8.94
N GLU A 205 -13.21 -3.28 -8.43
CA GLU A 205 -14.53 -2.63 -8.55
C GLU A 205 -14.52 -1.24 -7.92
N LEU A 206 -13.90 -1.11 -6.75
CA LEU A 206 -13.75 0.18 -6.10
C LEU A 206 -12.64 1.06 -6.73
N GLY A 207 -12.01 0.61 -7.82
CA GLY A 207 -11.02 1.34 -8.61
C GLY A 207 -9.56 1.19 -8.18
N GLY A 208 -9.26 0.22 -7.32
CA GLY A 208 -7.91 -0.08 -6.84
C GLY A 208 -7.07 -0.81 -7.89
N GLU A 209 -5.75 -0.87 -7.68
CA GLU A 209 -4.80 -1.36 -8.70
C GLU A 209 -4.60 -2.88 -8.66
N GLY A 210 -4.96 -3.52 -7.55
CA GLY A 210 -4.75 -4.94 -7.30
C GLY A 210 -4.38 -5.22 -5.84
N LEU A 211 -3.66 -6.31 -5.60
CA LEU A 211 -3.26 -6.75 -4.26
C LEU A 211 -1.75 -6.96 -4.14
N MET A 212 -1.27 -6.84 -2.91
CA MET A 212 0.05 -7.27 -2.48
C MET A 212 -0.10 -8.44 -1.52
N LEU A 213 0.74 -9.46 -1.66
CA LEU A 213 0.79 -10.60 -0.75
C LEU A 213 2.14 -10.64 -0.05
N ARG A 214 2.13 -10.79 1.27
CA ARG A 214 3.33 -10.89 2.11
C ARG A 214 3.39 -12.23 2.84
N LYS A 215 4.51 -12.93 2.65
CA LYS A 215 4.75 -14.24 3.26
C LYS A 215 4.79 -14.12 4.79
N PRO A 216 4.10 -14.99 5.54
CA PRO A 216 4.12 -14.97 7.01
C PRO A 216 5.54 -15.15 7.54
N LYS A 217 5.83 -14.50 8.66
CA LYS A 217 7.11 -14.57 9.37
C LYS A 217 8.33 -14.17 8.54
N SER A 218 8.13 -13.55 7.36
CA SER A 218 9.23 -13.16 6.49
C SER A 218 9.99 -11.97 7.06
N LEU A 219 11.33 -12.06 7.00
CA LEU A 219 12.20 -10.92 7.27
C LEU A 219 12.13 -9.92 6.11
N TYR A 220 12.61 -8.70 6.36
CA TYR A 220 12.76 -7.71 5.30
C TYR A 220 13.97 -8.07 4.42
N GLU A 221 13.77 -8.10 3.10
CA GLU A 221 14.84 -8.39 2.15
C GLU A 221 15.08 -7.18 1.25
N ASN A 222 16.32 -6.70 1.24
CA ASN A 222 16.73 -5.54 0.45
C ASN A 222 16.94 -5.88 -1.04
N LYS A 223 15.99 -6.58 -1.64
CA LYS A 223 16.05 -7.08 -3.02
C LYS A 223 14.66 -7.41 -3.55
N ARG A 224 14.61 -7.82 -4.83
CA ARG A 224 13.44 -8.52 -5.35
C ARG A 224 13.31 -9.87 -4.66
N SER A 225 12.15 -10.15 -4.07
CA SER A 225 11.96 -11.31 -3.21
C SER A 225 10.70 -12.08 -3.57
N LYS A 226 10.74 -13.40 -3.31
CA LYS A 226 9.58 -14.28 -3.33
C LYS A 226 8.69 -14.10 -2.10
N THR A 227 9.13 -13.36 -1.07
CA THR A 227 8.32 -13.10 0.13
C THR A 227 7.30 -12.00 -0.06
N LEU A 228 7.38 -11.22 -1.14
CA LEU A 228 6.44 -10.17 -1.51
C LEU A 228 5.95 -10.42 -2.94
N LEU A 229 4.66 -10.69 -3.11
CA LEU A 229 4.05 -10.89 -4.42
C LEU A 229 3.09 -9.75 -4.74
N LYS A 230 2.90 -9.49 -6.03
CA LYS A 230 1.84 -8.62 -6.53
C LYS A 230 0.84 -9.44 -7.35
N VAL A 231 -0.43 -9.15 -7.14
CA VAL A 231 -1.56 -9.76 -7.85
C VAL A 231 -2.33 -8.64 -8.53
N LYS A 232 -2.60 -8.81 -9.83
CA LYS A 232 -3.34 -7.86 -10.65
C LYS A 232 -4.14 -8.64 -11.67
N SER A 233 -5.37 -8.22 -11.98
CA SER A 233 -6.02 -8.68 -13.19
C SER A 233 -5.31 -8.10 -14.40
N PHE A 234 -5.04 -8.96 -15.38
CA PHE A 234 -4.66 -8.52 -16.72
C PHE A 234 -5.89 -8.71 -17.59
N ARG A 235 -6.30 -7.65 -18.27
CA ARG A 235 -7.26 -7.74 -19.37
C ARG A 235 -6.47 -8.08 -20.62
N ASP A 236 -7.04 -8.90 -21.49
CA ASP A 236 -6.54 -9.05 -22.84
C ASP A 236 -7.43 -8.34 -23.84
N ALA A 237 -6.84 -8.02 -24.98
CA ALA A 237 -7.53 -7.47 -26.13
C ALA A 237 -6.70 -7.76 -27.38
N GLU A 238 -7.33 -7.51 -28.52
CA GLU A 238 -6.73 -7.76 -29.83
C GLU A 238 -6.35 -6.45 -30.51
N ALA A 239 -5.24 -6.48 -31.24
CA ALA A 239 -4.81 -5.39 -32.09
C ALA A 239 -4.08 -5.92 -33.32
N VAL A 240 -4.15 -5.16 -34.40
CA VAL A 240 -3.45 -5.43 -35.65
C VAL A 240 -2.11 -4.70 -35.64
N ILE A 241 -1.04 -5.37 -36.03
CA ILE A 241 0.28 -4.76 -36.17
C ILE A 241 0.26 -3.84 -37.39
N ILE A 242 0.61 -2.56 -37.19
CA ILE A 242 0.69 -1.55 -38.25
C ILE A 242 2.12 -1.08 -38.53
N GLY A 243 3.09 -1.52 -37.73
CA GLY A 243 4.50 -1.23 -37.95
C GLY A 243 5.38 -1.59 -36.76
N TYR A 244 6.65 -1.25 -36.86
CA TYR A 244 7.64 -1.49 -35.82
C TYR A 244 8.30 -0.19 -35.35
N GLU A 245 9.00 -0.28 -34.23
CA GLU A 245 9.88 0.73 -33.69
C GLU A 245 11.20 0.09 -33.27
N ASP A 246 12.30 0.71 -33.66
CA ASP A 246 13.64 0.18 -33.41
C ASP A 246 13.97 0.17 -31.92
N GLY A 247 14.67 -0.89 -31.51
CA GLY A 247 15.17 -1.05 -30.15
C GLY A 247 16.35 -0.13 -29.88
N LYS A 248 16.57 0.16 -28.60
CA LYS A 248 17.69 0.95 -28.09
C LYS A 248 18.46 0.16 -27.05
N GLY A 249 19.75 0.45 -26.89
CA GLY A 249 20.61 -0.23 -25.91
C GLY A 249 20.73 -1.72 -26.22
N LYS A 250 20.36 -2.59 -25.28
CA LYS A 250 20.45 -4.05 -25.48
C LYS A 250 19.63 -4.61 -26.64
N TYR A 251 18.71 -3.82 -27.21
CA TYR A 251 17.88 -4.20 -28.35
C TYR A 251 18.22 -3.43 -29.63
N GLU A 252 19.39 -2.78 -29.69
CA GLU A 252 19.86 -2.13 -30.92
C GLU A 252 19.99 -3.15 -32.06
N GLY A 253 19.48 -2.80 -33.25
CA GLY A 253 19.37 -3.71 -34.39
C GLY A 253 18.21 -4.72 -34.32
N LEU A 254 17.40 -4.69 -33.25
CA LEU A 254 16.20 -5.51 -33.08
C LEU A 254 14.96 -4.62 -32.93
N ILE A 255 13.75 -5.20 -32.96
CA ILE A 255 12.56 -4.43 -32.62
C ILE A 255 12.53 -4.05 -31.14
N GLY A 256 12.28 -2.77 -30.88
CA GLY A 256 12.00 -2.22 -29.56
C GLY A 256 10.54 -2.40 -29.17
N ALA A 257 9.64 -2.09 -30.10
CA ALA A 257 8.20 -2.20 -29.91
C ALA A 257 7.43 -2.48 -31.20
N LEU A 258 6.25 -3.08 -31.06
CA LEU A 258 5.23 -3.12 -32.11
C LEU A 258 4.38 -1.84 -32.05
N LYS A 259 4.14 -1.22 -33.21
CA LYS A 259 3.07 -0.23 -33.38
C LYS A 259 1.81 -0.98 -33.79
N VAL A 260 0.73 -0.78 -33.05
CA VAL A 260 -0.51 -1.55 -33.23
C VAL A 260 -1.72 -0.63 -33.29
N ARG A 261 -2.77 -1.08 -33.95
CA ARG A 261 -4.11 -0.46 -33.95
C ARG A 261 -5.12 -1.44 -33.38
N ASN A 262 -5.83 -1.08 -32.32
CA ASN A 262 -6.88 -1.94 -31.77
C ASN A 262 -8.18 -1.89 -32.61
N LEU A 263 -9.14 -2.72 -32.25
CA LEU A 263 -10.46 -2.81 -32.91
C LEU A 263 -11.27 -1.50 -32.85
N ASN A 264 -10.96 -0.62 -31.89
CA ASN A 264 -11.58 0.71 -31.76
C ASN A 264 -10.82 1.80 -32.55
N GLY A 265 -9.86 1.43 -33.39
CA GLY A 265 -9.07 2.35 -34.21
C GLY A 265 -7.99 3.14 -33.46
N LYS A 266 -7.75 2.87 -32.18
CA LYS A 266 -6.71 3.54 -31.39
C LYS A 266 -5.34 2.94 -31.66
N GLU A 267 -4.36 3.81 -31.87
CA GLU A 267 -2.98 3.44 -32.12
C GLU A 267 -2.10 3.62 -30.88
N PHE A 268 -1.27 2.62 -30.60
CA PHE A 268 -0.33 2.65 -29.48
C PHE A 268 0.82 1.67 -29.70
N LYS A 269 1.78 1.68 -28.76
CA LYS A 269 2.99 0.87 -28.83
C LYS A 269 2.99 -0.24 -27.78
N ILE A 270 3.50 -1.40 -28.14
CA ILE A 270 3.74 -2.53 -27.25
C ILE A 270 5.23 -2.85 -27.25
N GLY A 271 5.94 -2.50 -26.17
CA GLY A 271 7.40 -2.64 -26.06
C GLY A 271 7.90 -3.78 -25.16
N SER A 272 6.99 -4.55 -24.58
CA SER A 272 7.29 -5.61 -23.60
C SER A 272 6.51 -6.88 -23.91
N GLY A 273 6.96 -8.02 -23.37
CA GLY A 273 6.29 -9.32 -23.54
C GLY A 273 6.93 -10.23 -24.60
N PHE A 274 7.89 -9.71 -25.36
CA PHE A 274 8.64 -10.46 -26.36
C PHE A 274 9.79 -11.24 -25.72
N THR A 275 9.97 -12.47 -26.17
CA THR A 275 11.23 -13.21 -26.10
C THR A 275 12.28 -12.58 -27.02
N ASP A 276 13.57 -12.88 -26.80
CA ASP A 276 14.62 -12.38 -27.69
C ASP A 276 14.48 -12.93 -29.12
N ALA A 277 13.94 -14.14 -29.28
CA ALA A 277 13.60 -14.72 -30.58
C ALA A 277 12.50 -13.93 -31.30
N GLU A 278 11.45 -13.50 -30.59
CA GLU A 278 10.39 -12.65 -31.16
C GLU A 278 10.88 -11.23 -31.45
N ARG A 279 11.95 -10.75 -30.81
CA ARG A 279 12.57 -9.48 -31.18
C ARG A 279 13.41 -9.56 -32.45
N LEU A 280 14.01 -10.73 -32.68
CA LEU A 280 14.76 -11.03 -33.90
C LEU A 280 13.84 -11.31 -35.08
N SER A 281 12.74 -12.02 -34.84
CA SER A 281 11.72 -12.36 -35.83
C SER A 281 10.34 -11.90 -35.33
N PRO A 282 10.01 -10.59 -35.46
CA PRO A 282 8.76 -10.05 -34.96
C PRO A 282 7.55 -10.59 -35.74
N PRO A 283 6.37 -10.68 -35.09
CA PRO A 283 5.14 -11.00 -35.81
C PRO A 283 4.87 -9.96 -36.89
N GLU A 284 4.50 -10.44 -38.08
CA GLU A 284 4.37 -9.65 -39.30
C GLU A 284 3.38 -8.48 -39.19
N ILE A 285 3.67 -7.38 -39.90
CA ILE A 285 2.71 -6.30 -40.11
C ILE A 285 1.44 -6.86 -40.77
N GLY A 286 0.28 -6.43 -40.28
CA GLY A 286 -1.03 -6.94 -40.68
C GLY A 286 -1.53 -8.11 -39.83
N SER A 287 -0.64 -8.78 -39.08
CA SER A 287 -1.09 -9.87 -38.20
C SER A 287 -1.83 -9.35 -36.97
N MET A 288 -2.83 -10.13 -36.52
CA MET A 288 -3.56 -9.87 -35.29
C MET A 288 -2.82 -10.52 -34.12
N ILE A 289 -2.69 -9.76 -33.03
CA ILE A 289 -2.07 -10.21 -31.80
C ILE A 289 -3.04 -10.07 -30.64
N THR A 290 -2.88 -10.92 -29.64
CA THR A 290 -3.43 -10.68 -28.31
C THR A 290 -2.38 -9.99 -27.47
N TYR A 291 -2.78 -8.91 -26.79
CA TYR A 291 -1.95 -8.22 -25.80
C TYR A 291 -2.69 -8.16 -24.47
N LYS A 292 -1.91 -8.12 -23.39
CA LYS A 292 -2.42 -7.90 -22.03
C LYS A 292 -2.21 -6.45 -21.63
N TYR A 293 -3.13 -5.91 -20.86
CA TYR A 293 -3.05 -4.57 -20.28
C TYR A 293 -3.75 -4.55 -18.91
N GLN A 294 -3.44 -3.56 -18.09
CA GLN A 294 -4.01 -3.48 -16.73
C GLN A 294 -5.24 -2.57 -16.70
N GLU A 295 -5.14 -1.41 -17.34
CA GLU A 295 -6.19 -0.39 -17.37
C GLU A 295 -6.11 0.44 -18.66
N LEU A 296 -7.11 1.27 -18.93
CA LEU A 296 -7.12 2.21 -20.05
C LEU A 296 -6.80 3.64 -19.54
N SER A 297 -6.14 4.44 -20.37
CA SER A 297 -6.04 5.89 -20.17
C SER A 297 -7.42 6.55 -20.34
N LYS A 298 -7.51 7.85 -19.99
CA LYS A 298 -8.73 8.65 -20.25
C LYS A 298 -9.15 8.63 -21.73
N ASP A 299 -8.18 8.51 -22.63
CA ASP A 299 -8.40 8.47 -24.09
C ASP A 299 -8.68 7.06 -24.63
N GLY A 300 -8.83 6.07 -23.75
CA GLY A 300 -9.09 4.68 -24.09
C GLY A 300 -7.85 3.90 -24.57
N ILE A 301 -6.63 4.39 -24.29
CA ILE A 301 -5.38 3.72 -24.69
C ILE A 301 -4.93 2.76 -23.58
N PRO A 302 -4.65 1.49 -23.87
CA PRO A 302 -4.11 0.55 -22.90
C PRO A 302 -2.85 1.06 -22.18
N ARG A 303 -2.85 1.05 -20.85
CA ARG A 303 -1.67 1.34 -20.02
C ARG A 303 -0.88 0.07 -19.78
N PHE A 304 0.43 0.19 -19.98
CA PHE A 304 1.41 -0.90 -19.84
C PHE A 304 1.05 -2.14 -20.67
N PRO A 305 0.78 -1.99 -21.99
CA PRO A 305 0.45 -3.14 -22.81
C PRO A 305 1.68 -4.05 -22.98
N THR A 306 1.44 -5.34 -22.89
CA THR A 306 2.45 -6.39 -23.00
C THR A 306 1.97 -7.39 -24.05
N PHE A 307 2.84 -7.69 -25.02
CA PHE A 307 2.57 -8.71 -26.02
C PHE A 307 2.32 -10.05 -25.31
N PHE A 308 1.28 -10.77 -25.74
CA PHE A 308 0.96 -12.06 -25.17
C PHE A 308 1.19 -13.19 -26.16
N ARG A 309 0.56 -13.12 -27.34
CA ARG A 309 0.74 -14.10 -28.41
C ARG A 309 0.23 -13.58 -29.75
N LYS A 310 0.73 -14.14 -30.85
CA LYS A 310 0.06 -14.03 -32.16
C LYS A 310 -1.29 -14.76 -32.08
N LYS A 311 -2.34 -14.18 -32.65
CA LYS A 311 -3.60 -14.90 -32.82
C LYS A 311 -3.39 -15.94 -33.91
N ILE A 312 -3.67 -17.20 -33.60
CA ILE A 312 -3.72 -18.26 -34.61
C ILE A 312 -5.16 -18.23 -35.12
N ASP A 313 -5.32 -17.90 -36.39
CA ASP A 313 -6.59 -18.13 -37.06
C ASP A 313 -6.76 -19.65 -37.18
N ILE A 314 -7.80 -20.19 -36.54
CA ILE A 314 -8.22 -21.60 -36.66
C ILE A 314 -9.19 -21.70 -37.82
#